data_AF-A0A0X8JIJ5-F1
#
_entry.id   AF-A0A0X8JIJ5-F1
#
_cell.length_a   1.000
_cell.length_b   1.000
_cell.length_c   1.000
_cell.angle_alpha   90.00
_cell.angle_beta   90.00
_cell.angle_gamma   90.00
#
_symmetry.space_group_name_H-M   'P 1'
#
loop_
_entity.id
_entity.type
_entity.pdbx_description
1 polymer ?
#
loop_
_entity_poly.entity_id
_entity_poly.type
_entity_poly.pdbx_seq_one_letter_code
_entity_poly.pdbx_strand_id
1 'polypeptide(L)'
;MEQIPSTENTEAQAARPGRKRYADVPLAEKLAVITAWLEEHKAERIVSLNLTEQGGFADALLVLTAGSMRHAQSLADGVAALCHERNYEYLRVEGYEAGQWILVDLNDIVINIFLEPVRELYRLEALWGQSPARAAAGPGGEASA
;
A
#
# COMPACT_ATOMS: atom_id res chain seq x y z
N MET A 1 27.67 -21.30 43.23
CA MET A 1 28.50 -20.10 43.46
C MET A 1 29.22 -19.90 42.13
N GLU A 2 28.75 -19.05 41.23
CA GLU A 2 28.41 -17.63 41.39
C GLU A 2 27.14 -17.26 40.62
N GLN A 3 26.46 -16.21 41.08
CA GLN A 3 25.21 -15.67 40.55
C GLN A 3 25.48 -14.64 39.41
N ILE A 4 24.40 -14.32 38.70
CA ILE A 4 24.22 -13.40 37.57
C ILE A 4 24.53 -11.94 37.96
N PRO A 5 24.68 -11.01 36.98
CA PRO A 5 23.59 -10.06 36.85
C PRO A 5 23.10 -9.86 35.41
N SER A 6 21.78 -9.69 35.32
CA SER A 6 21.02 -9.24 34.17
C SER A 6 21.48 -7.87 33.68
N THR A 7 21.38 -7.62 32.38
CA THR A 7 21.08 -6.28 31.89
C THR A 7 20.13 -6.40 30.72
N GLU A 8 18.91 -5.95 30.95
CA GLU A 8 17.88 -5.68 29.95
C GLU A 8 18.28 -4.51 29.04
N ASN A 9 17.67 -4.51 27.85
CA ASN A 9 17.33 -3.37 27.00
C ASN A 9 18.43 -2.40 26.54
N THR A 10 18.65 -2.41 25.24
CA THR A 10 18.55 -1.17 24.46
C THR A 10 17.89 -1.49 23.13
N GLU A 11 16.61 -1.10 23.03
CA GLU A 11 15.95 -0.80 21.76
C GLU A 11 16.83 0.16 20.97
N ALA A 12 17.16 -0.23 19.74
CA ALA A 12 17.34 0.66 18.59
C ALA A 12 17.76 -0.21 17.41
N GLN A 13 16.81 -0.90 16.77
CA GLN A 13 17.01 -1.28 15.38
C GLN A 13 16.98 0.04 14.59
N ALA A 14 18.16 0.65 14.51
CA ALA A 14 18.39 1.93 13.86
C ALA A 14 17.80 1.91 12.44
N ALA A 15 17.01 2.94 12.15
CA ALA A 15 16.49 3.28 10.83
C ALA A 15 17.54 3.03 9.75
N ARG A 16 17.17 2.41 8.62
CA ARG A 16 18.04 2.26 7.46
C ARG A 16 18.36 3.67 6.90
N PRO A 17 19.54 4.26 7.10
CA PRO A 17 19.83 5.58 6.58
C PRO A 17 20.60 5.44 5.27
N GLY A 18 19.93 5.82 4.18
CA GLY A 18 20.50 6.01 2.85
C GLY A 18 19.37 5.79 1.83
N ARG A 19 18.94 6.76 1.03
CA ARG A 19 19.70 7.77 0.30
C ARG A 19 18.69 8.71 -0.38
N LYS A 20 18.49 9.96 0.10
CA LYS A 20 17.47 10.83 -0.51
C LYS A 20 17.99 11.46 -1.82
N ARG A 21 17.73 10.78 -2.93
CA ARG A 21 17.74 11.34 -4.29
C ARG A 21 16.36 11.90 -4.69
N TYR A 22 15.31 11.48 -4.00
CA TYR A 22 13.92 11.85 -4.22
C TYR A 22 13.43 12.90 -3.20
N ALA A 23 12.34 13.57 -3.53
CA ALA A 23 11.70 14.57 -2.67
C ALA A 23 11.31 13.96 -1.32
N ASP A 24 11.60 14.69 -0.25
CA ASP A 24 11.25 14.32 1.11
C ASP A 24 9.91 14.95 1.48
N VAL A 25 8.82 14.29 1.11
CA VAL A 25 7.45 14.76 1.39
C VAL A 25 6.75 13.82 2.37
N PRO A 26 5.85 14.34 3.24
CA PRO A 26 5.03 13.48 4.08
C PRO A 26 4.18 12.51 3.26
N LEU A 27 4.05 11.26 3.72
CA LEU A 27 3.26 10.21 3.05
C LEU A 27 1.82 10.68 2.74
N ALA A 28 1.18 11.37 3.68
CA ALA A 28 -0.18 11.89 3.51
C ALA A 28 -0.28 12.90 2.35
N GLU A 29 0.74 13.74 2.17
CA GLU A 29 0.80 14.70 1.07
C GLU A 29 1.00 13.98 -0.27
N LYS A 30 1.93 13.03 -0.33
CA LYS A 30 2.18 12.21 -1.52
C LYS A 30 0.92 11.44 -1.94
N LEU A 31 0.23 10.81 -0.99
CA LEU A 31 -1.04 10.11 -1.21
C LEU A 31 -2.13 11.05 -1.73
N ALA A 32 -2.26 12.25 -1.15
CA ALA A 32 -3.28 13.22 -1.57
C ALA A 32 -3.04 13.67 -3.02
N VAL A 33 -1.79 13.96 -3.41
CA VAL A 33 -1.44 14.35 -4.78
C VAL A 33 -1.72 13.23 -5.77
N ILE A 34 -1.31 12.00 -5.46
CA ILE A 34 -1.53 10.83 -6.33
C ILE A 34 -3.02 10.52 -6.46
N THR A 35 -3.77 10.54 -5.34
CA THR A 35 -5.21 10.26 -5.33
C THR A 35 -5.98 11.29 -6.14
N ALA A 36 -5.70 12.59 -5.96
CA ALA A 36 -6.35 13.64 -6.71
C ALA A 36 -6.13 13.50 -8.23
N TRP A 37 -4.91 13.16 -8.64
CA TRP A 37 -4.59 12.92 -10.05
C TRP A 37 -5.36 11.70 -10.60
N LEU A 38 -5.43 10.61 -9.84
CA LEU A 38 -6.18 9.40 -10.22
C LEU A 38 -7.69 9.69 -10.37
N GLU A 39 -8.28 10.46 -9.45
CA GLU A 39 -9.69 10.88 -9.51
C GLU A 39 -9.97 11.76 -10.74
N GLU A 40 -9.08 12.73 -11.02
CA GLU A 40 -9.17 13.58 -12.21
C GLU A 40 -9.18 12.73 -13.49
N HIS A 41 -8.38 11.65 -13.49
CA HIS A 41 -8.24 10.72 -14.59
C HIS A 41 -9.22 9.54 -14.55
N LYS A 42 -10.32 9.68 -13.79
CA LYS A 42 -11.47 8.77 -13.79
C LYS A 42 -11.18 7.37 -13.25
N ALA A 43 -10.15 7.21 -12.41
CA ALA A 43 -10.05 6.02 -11.58
C ALA A 43 -11.26 5.91 -10.65
N GLU A 44 -11.73 4.67 -10.44
CA GLU A 44 -12.93 4.39 -9.67
C GLU A 44 -12.58 3.63 -8.38
N ARG A 45 -13.47 3.72 -7.39
CA ARG A 45 -13.38 2.94 -6.13
C ARG A 45 -11.99 3.03 -5.48
N ILE A 46 -11.38 4.21 -5.44
CA ILE A 46 -10.05 4.38 -4.85
C ILE A 46 -10.13 4.18 -3.34
N VAL A 47 -9.31 3.30 -2.80
CA VAL A 47 -9.22 2.98 -1.37
C VAL A 47 -7.76 3.02 -0.96
N SER A 48 -7.45 3.79 0.08
CA SER A 48 -6.13 3.81 0.71
C SER A 48 -6.17 3.02 2.01
N LEU A 49 -5.24 2.08 2.18
CA LEU A 49 -5.07 1.28 3.39
C LEU A 49 -3.74 1.66 4.05
N ASN A 50 -3.78 1.95 5.34
CA ASN A 50 -2.57 2.21 6.12
C ASN A 50 -1.93 0.87 6.53
N LEU A 51 -0.66 0.67 6.16
CA LEU A 51 0.11 -0.53 6.45
C LEU A 51 1.18 -0.32 7.54
N THR A 52 1.37 0.91 8.03
CA THR A 52 2.44 1.23 9.01
C THR A 52 2.31 0.43 10.31
N GLU A 53 1.06 0.18 10.75
CA GLU A 53 0.78 -0.55 11.99
C GLU A 53 0.96 -2.08 11.85
N GLN A 54 1.08 -2.58 10.62
CA GLN A 54 1.11 -4.01 10.31
C GLN A 54 2.53 -4.52 10.01
N GLY A 55 3.55 -3.65 10.09
CA GLY A 55 4.92 -3.98 9.67
C GLY A 55 5.00 -4.34 8.18
N GLY A 56 4.17 -3.67 7.37
CA GLY A 56 4.04 -3.94 5.95
C GLY A 56 5.32 -3.72 5.15
N PHE A 57 5.32 -4.20 3.91
CA PHE A 57 6.39 -3.98 2.93
C PHE A 57 6.41 -2.55 2.36
N ALA A 58 5.37 -1.77 2.65
CA ALA A 58 5.17 -0.37 2.30
C ALA A 58 4.35 0.30 3.42
N ASP A 59 4.29 1.63 3.42
CA ASP A 59 3.52 2.40 4.42
C ASP A 59 2.04 2.52 4.05
N ALA A 60 1.71 2.51 2.75
CA ALA A 60 0.34 2.55 2.26
C ALA A 60 0.10 1.63 1.06
N LEU A 61 -1.11 1.02 1.02
CA LEU A 61 -1.62 0.32 -0.15
C LEU A 61 -2.78 1.12 -0.76
N LEU A 62 -2.61 1.59 -1.99
CA LEU A 62 -3.66 2.25 -2.73
C LEU A 62 -4.28 1.26 -3.72
N VAL A 63 -5.59 1.02 -3.63
CA VAL A 63 -6.31 0.08 -4.49
C VAL A 63 -7.36 0.84 -5.27
N LEU A 64 -7.37 0.68 -6.60
CA LEU A 64 -8.33 1.37 -7.48
C LEU A 64 -8.79 0.47 -8.63
N THR A 65 -9.94 0.84 -9.21
CA THR A 65 -10.51 0.19 -10.39
C THR A 65 -10.32 1.09 -11.62
N ALA A 66 -9.90 0.50 -12.73
CA ALA A 66 -9.89 1.07 -14.06
C ALA A 66 -11.01 0.47 -14.92
N GLY A 67 -11.62 1.30 -15.77
CA GLY A 67 -12.71 0.86 -16.66
C GLY A 67 -12.29 -0.06 -17.83
N SER A 68 -11.00 -0.16 -18.16
CA SER A 68 -10.50 -1.06 -19.22
C SER A 68 -8.98 -1.28 -19.09
N MET A 69 -8.41 -2.27 -19.78
CA MET A 69 -6.96 -2.52 -19.79
C MET A 69 -6.16 -1.29 -20.26
N ARG A 70 -6.64 -0.63 -21.32
CA ARG A 70 -6.01 0.60 -21.83
C ARG A 70 -6.06 1.72 -20.80
N HIS A 71 -7.18 1.84 -20.09
CA HIS A 71 -7.33 2.82 -19.02
C HIS A 71 -6.37 2.49 -17.86
N ALA A 72 -6.25 1.22 -17.46
CA ALA A 72 -5.31 0.80 -16.43
C ALA A 72 -3.85 1.16 -16.78
N GLN A 73 -3.44 0.86 -18.02
CA GLN A 73 -2.11 1.22 -18.55
C GLN A 73 -1.90 2.73 -18.55
N SER A 74 -2.90 3.50 -19.01
CA SER A 74 -2.83 4.97 -19.02
C SER A 74 -2.70 5.56 -17.62
N LEU A 75 -3.37 4.98 -16.61
CA LEU A 75 -3.22 5.40 -15.21
C LEU A 75 -1.82 5.09 -14.70
N ALA A 76 -1.27 3.90 -14.99
CA ALA A 76 0.08 3.52 -14.60
C ALA A 76 1.15 4.45 -15.21
N ASP A 77 1.04 4.74 -16.50
CA ASP A 77 1.94 5.63 -17.23
C ASP A 77 1.89 7.06 -16.67
N GLY A 78 0.69 7.57 -16.42
CA GLY A 78 0.53 8.92 -15.90
C GLY A 78 0.96 9.07 -14.45
N VAL A 79 0.79 8.05 -13.61
CA VAL A 79 1.39 8.02 -12.26
C VAL A 79 2.92 8.03 -12.36
N ALA A 80 3.52 7.31 -13.31
CA ALA A 80 4.96 7.34 -13.52
C ALA A 80 5.45 8.73 -13.92
N ALA A 81 4.74 9.39 -14.84
CA ALA A 81 5.02 10.77 -15.24
C ALA A 81 4.89 11.75 -14.07
N LEU A 82 3.80 11.64 -13.28
CA LEU A 82 3.58 12.46 -12.10
C LEU A 82 4.71 12.29 -11.07
N CYS A 83 5.16 11.05 -10.83
CA CYS A 83 6.27 10.79 -9.91
C CYS A 83 7.57 11.42 -10.42
N HIS A 84 7.85 11.35 -11.72
CA HIS A 84 9.00 12.02 -12.33
C HIS A 84 8.93 13.54 -12.15
N GLU A 85 7.78 14.16 -12.45
CA GLU A 85 7.57 15.62 -12.31
C GLU A 85 7.72 16.12 -10.87
N ARG A 86 7.25 15.33 -9.90
CA ARG A 86 7.31 15.66 -8.47
C ARG A 86 8.60 15.20 -7.79
N ASN A 87 9.51 14.57 -8.53
CA ASN A 87 10.71 13.92 -8.01
C ASN A 87 10.41 12.89 -6.89
N TYR A 88 9.30 12.15 -7.02
CA TYR A 88 8.96 11.04 -6.13
C TYR A 88 9.68 9.77 -6.55
N GLU A 89 9.94 8.89 -5.58
CA GLU A 89 10.48 7.56 -5.85
C GLU A 89 9.48 6.73 -6.66
N TYR A 90 9.99 6.06 -7.69
CA TYR A 90 9.27 5.14 -8.57
C TYR A 90 10.22 3.99 -8.88
N LEU A 91 9.90 2.79 -8.37
CA LEU A 91 10.80 1.64 -8.46
C LEU A 91 10.52 0.81 -9.71
N ARG A 92 9.26 0.43 -9.92
CA ARG A 92 8.86 -0.49 -10.99
C ARG A 92 7.35 -0.53 -11.20
N VAL A 93 6.99 -1.13 -12.32
CA VAL A 93 5.63 -1.52 -12.68
C VAL A 93 5.60 -3.00 -13.07
N GLU A 94 4.60 -3.73 -12.61
CA GLU A 94 4.40 -5.16 -12.90
C GLU A 94 3.00 -5.39 -13.46
N GLY A 95 2.85 -6.40 -14.33
CA GLY A 95 1.54 -6.75 -14.93
C GLY A 95 1.03 -5.81 -16.02
N TYR A 96 1.84 -4.81 -16.43
CA TYR A 96 1.46 -3.77 -17.39
C TYR A 96 0.90 -4.31 -18.72
N GLU A 97 1.59 -5.28 -19.35
CA GLU A 97 1.18 -5.86 -20.63
C GLU A 97 -0.19 -6.55 -20.55
N ALA A 98 -0.46 -7.25 -19.44
CA ALA A 98 -1.73 -7.93 -19.23
C ALA A 98 -2.85 -6.95 -18.86
N GLY A 99 -2.54 -5.84 -18.18
CA GLY A 99 -3.45 -4.72 -17.92
C GLY A 99 -4.69 -5.01 -17.04
N GLN A 100 -4.89 -6.26 -16.62
CA GLN A 100 -6.00 -6.69 -15.77
C GLN A 100 -5.75 -6.38 -14.29
N TRP A 101 -4.49 -6.44 -13.89
CA TRP A 101 -3.96 -6.03 -12.60
C TRP A 101 -2.56 -5.48 -12.85
N ILE A 102 -2.40 -4.18 -12.61
CA ILE A 102 -1.11 -3.51 -12.66
C ILE A 102 -0.72 -3.13 -11.24
N LEU A 103 0.51 -3.45 -10.85
CA LEU A 103 1.12 -3.00 -9.60
C LEU A 103 2.15 -1.92 -9.93
N VAL A 104 2.04 -0.77 -9.27
CA VAL A 104 3.02 0.32 -9.33
C VAL A 104 3.67 0.47 -7.96
N ASP A 105 4.99 0.33 -7.91
CA ASP A 105 5.79 0.30 -6.69
C ASP A 105 6.52 1.64 -6.52
N LEU A 106 6.12 2.44 -5.52
CA LEU A 106 6.73 3.72 -5.18
C LEU A 106 7.54 3.66 -3.87
N ASN A 107 7.92 2.46 -3.43
CA ASN A 107 8.57 2.14 -2.15
C ASN A 107 7.66 2.36 -0.91
N ASP A 108 7.27 3.60 -0.62
CA ASP A 108 6.40 3.96 0.52
C ASP A 108 4.91 3.71 0.24
N ILE A 109 4.50 3.78 -1.03
CA ILE A 109 3.13 3.54 -1.52
C ILE A 109 3.19 2.46 -2.59
N VAL A 110 2.32 1.45 -2.46
CA VAL A 110 2.07 0.49 -3.55
C VAL A 110 0.67 0.68 -4.09
N ILE A 111 0.57 0.92 -5.39
CA ILE A 111 -0.69 1.19 -6.09
C ILE A 111 -1.09 -0.05 -6.89
N ASN A 112 -2.29 -0.55 -6.65
CA ASN A 112 -2.88 -1.66 -7.38
C ASN A 112 -4.05 -1.15 -8.23
N ILE A 113 -3.88 -1.26 -9.55
CA ILE A 113 -4.85 -0.85 -10.55
C ILE A 113 -5.50 -2.11 -11.10
N PHE A 114 -6.78 -2.30 -10.82
CA PHE A 114 -7.52 -3.50 -11.20
C PHE A 114 -8.56 -3.22 -12.28
N LEU A 115 -8.90 -4.24 -13.06
CA LEU A 115 -10.25 -4.34 -13.62
C LEU A 115 -11.21 -4.93 -12.59
N GLU A 116 -12.47 -4.50 -12.65
CA GLU A 116 -13.49 -4.86 -11.68
C GLU A 116 -13.58 -6.38 -11.40
N PRO A 117 -13.62 -7.29 -12.39
CA PRO A 117 -13.72 -8.73 -12.11
C PRO A 117 -12.51 -9.29 -11.35
N VAL A 118 -11.33 -8.72 -11.59
CA VAL A 118 -10.07 -9.16 -10.95
C VAL A 118 -9.97 -8.63 -9.53
N ARG A 119 -10.41 -7.39 -9.29
CA ARG A 119 -10.52 -6.83 -7.94
C ARG A 119 -11.42 -7.69 -7.06
N GLU A 120 -12.58 -8.09 -7.58
CA GLU A 120 -13.55 -8.90 -6.84
C GLU A 120 -13.09 -10.33 -6.57
N LEU A 121 -12.17 -10.86 -7.39
CA LEU A 121 -11.54 -12.16 -7.18
C LEU A 121 -10.49 -12.11 -6.07
N TYR A 122 -9.60 -11.11 -6.06
CA TYR A 122 -8.48 -11.04 -5.11
C TYR A 122 -8.81 -10.33 -3.80
N ARG A 123 -9.73 -9.36 -3.81
CA ARG A 123 -10.24 -8.64 -2.63
C ARG A 123 -9.14 -8.20 -1.66
N LEU A 124 -8.11 -7.51 -2.17
CA LEU A 124 -6.96 -7.10 -1.35
C LEU A 124 -7.39 -6.28 -0.12
N GLU A 125 -8.47 -5.51 -0.24
CA GLU A 125 -9.02 -4.73 0.87
C GLU A 125 -9.50 -5.61 2.03
N ALA A 126 -9.96 -6.83 1.77
CA ALA A 126 -10.35 -7.76 2.82
C ALA A 126 -9.13 -8.37 3.54
N LEU A 127 -8.02 -8.53 2.83
CA LEU A 127 -6.78 -9.09 3.39
C LEU A 127 -6.04 -8.06 4.25
N TRP A 128 -5.92 -6.83 3.75
CA TRP A 128 -5.08 -5.78 4.35
C TRP A 128 -5.88 -4.75 5.15
N GLY A 129 -7.19 -4.62 4.90
CA GLY A 129 -8.08 -3.71 5.62
C GLY A 129 -8.51 -4.22 7.00
N GLN A 130 -8.21 -5.47 7.35
CA GLN A 130 -8.40 -5.97 8.71
C GLN A 130 -7.22 -5.56 9.58
N SER A 131 -7.35 -4.42 10.26
CA SER A 131 -6.47 -4.13 11.40
C SER A 131 -6.60 -5.26 12.43
N PRO A 132 -5.50 -5.80 12.98
CA PRO A 132 -5.52 -6.91 13.95
C PRO A 132 -6.36 -6.63 15.21
N ALA A 133 -6.80 -5.39 15.44
CA ALA A 133 -7.72 -5.02 16.50
C ALA A 133 -9.11 -5.71 16.43
N ARG A 134 -9.47 -6.40 15.33
CA ARG A 134 -10.79 -7.05 15.21
C ARG A 134 -10.77 -8.52 14.77
N ALA A 135 -9.70 -9.25 15.06
CA ALA A 135 -9.73 -10.71 15.04
C ALA A 135 -10.01 -11.33 16.43
N ALA A 136 -10.01 -10.52 17.50
CA ALA A 136 -10.30 -10.94 18.88
C ALA A 136 -11.81 -10.85 19.23
N ALA A 137 -12.68 -11.26 18.31
CA ALA A 137 -14.08 -11.53 18.61
C ALA A 137 -14.53 -12.73 17.78
N GLY A 138 -14.03 -13.92 18.14
CA GLY A 138 -14.62 -15.17 17.69
C GLY A 138 -16.07 -15.25 18.18
N PRO A 139 -17.00 -15.82 17.40
CA PRO A 139 -18.36 -16.04 17.87
C PRO A 139 -18.32 -17.07 19.00
N GLY A 140 -18.62 -16.62 20.23
CA GLY A 140 -18.90 -17.52 21.35
C GLY A 140 -20.12 -18.36 21.01
N GLY A 141 -19.87 -19.60 20.61
CA GLY A 141 -20.88 -20.62 20.38
C GLY A 141 -21.63 -20.96 21.67
N GLU A 142 -22.94 -21.13 21.48
CA GLU A 142 -23.84 -22.07 22.14
C GLU A 142 -23.54 -22.48 23.59
N ALA A 143 -24.45 -22.07 24.49
CA ALA A 143 -24.83 -22.89 25.64
C ALA A 143 -26.36 -23.05 25.63
N SER A 144 -26.82 -24.14 25.00
CA SER A 144 -28.08 -24.81 25.35
C SER A 144 -27.73 -25.96 26.30
N ALA A 145 -28.12 -25.83 27.57
CA ALA A 145 -28.49 -26.92 28.48
C ALA A 145 -29.16 -26.31 29.72
#